data_AF-A0A2Y9T841-F1
#
_entry.id   AF-A0A2Y9T841-F1
#
_cell.length_a   1.000
_cell.length_b   1.000
_cell.length_c   1.000
_cell.angle_alpha   90.00
_cell.angle_beta   90.00
_cell.angle_gamma   90.00
#
_symmetry.space_group_name_H-M   'P 1'
#
loop_
_entity.id
_entity.type
_entity.pdbx_description
1 polymer ?
#
loop_
_entity_poly.entity_id
_entity_poly.type
_entity_poly.pdbx_seq_one_letter_code
_entity_poly.pdbx_strand_id
1 'polypeptide(L)'
;MGNEELWAQPALEMPKRRDILAIVLIVLPWTLLVTVWHQSTIAPLLAAHKDDGSDPRREAPPGADPREYCMSDRDIVEVVRTEYVYTRPPPWSDTLPTIHVVTPTYSRPVQKAELTRLANTLLHVPNLHWLVVEDAPRRTPLTARLLRDTGLNYTHLHVETPRNYKLRGDARDPRIPRGTMQRNLALRWLRETFPRNSSQPGVVYFADDDNTYSLELFEEMRSTRRVSVWPVAFVGGLRYEAPRVNGAGKVVGWKTVFDPHRPFAIDMAGFAVNLRLILQRSQAYFKLRGVKGGYQESSLLRELVTLSDLEPKAANCTKILVWHTRTEKPVLVNEGKKGFTDPMVEI
;
A
#
# COMPACT_ATOMS: atom_id res chain seq x y z
N MET A 1 62.04 -4.83 -34.46
CA MET A 1 60.68 -5.14 -33.96
C MET A 1 60.05 -3.82 -33.54
N GLY A 2 59.34 -3.19 -34.47
CA GLY A 2 58.54 -1.99 -34.24
C GLY A 2 57.19 -2.22 -34.90
N ASN A 3 56.12 -2.20 -34.11
CA ASN A 3 54.75 -2.22 -34.60
C ASN A 3 54.20 -0.80 -34.45
N GLU A 4 53.97 -0.14 -35.59
CA GLU A 4 53.14 1.06 -35.67
C GLU A 4 51.69 0.64 -35.95
N GLU A 5 50.78 1.02 -35.06
CA GLU A 5 49.34 0.89 -35.23
C GLU A 5 48.82 1.97 -36.20
N LEU A 6 48.23 1.54 -37.31
CA LEU A 6 47.60 2.41 -38.30
C LEU A 6 46.13 2.65 -37.91
N TRP A 7 45.79 3.89 -37.59
CA TRP A 7 44.43 4.34 -37.32
C TRP A 7 43.58 4.35 -38.61
N ALA A 8 42.54 3.53 -38.68
CA ALA A 8 41.52 3.60 -39.72
C ALA A 8 40.27 4.37 -39.21
N GLN A 9 39.92 5.45 -39.88
CA GLN A 9 38.68 6.21 -39.64
C GLN A 9 37.45 5.43 -40.15
N PRO A 10 36.28 5.50 -39.48
CA PRO A 10 35.06 4.87 -39.99
C PRO A 10 34.44 5.73 -41.11
N ALA A 11 34.21 5.10 -42.26
CA ALA A 11 33.51 5.71 -43.39
C ALA A 11 32.03 5.97 -43.05
N LEU A 12 31.56 7.19 -43.36
CA LEU A 12 30.14 7.54 -43.30
C LEU A 12 29.38 6.79 -44.40
N GLU A 13 28.63 5.75 -44.04
CA GLU A 13 27.70 5.10 -44.98
C GLU A 13 26.48 6.00 -45.23
N MET A 14 26.26 6.41 -46.48
CA MET A 14 25.05 7.11 -46.87
C MET A 14 23.85 6.13 -46.95
N PRO A 15 22.66 6.49 -46.41
CA PRO A 15 21.49 5.61 -46.44
C PRO A 15 21.07 5.27 -47.86
N LYS A 16 20.77 3.99 -48.13
CA LYS A 16 20.32 3.56 -49.45
C LYS A 16 18.92 4.12 -49.71
N ARG A 17 18.56 4.33 -50.99
CA ARG A 17 17.28 4.92 -51.43
C ARG A 17 16.01 4.29 -50.80
N ARG A 18 16.10 3.02 -50.36
CA ARG A 18 15.01 2.30 -49.66
C ARG A 18 14.86 2.75 -48.19
N ASP A 19 15.93 3.17 -47.55
CA ASP A 19 15.93 3.64 -46.15
C ASP A 19 15.30 5.04 -46.04
N ILE A 20 15.53 5.90 -47.03
CA ILE A 20 14.89 7.23 -47.13
C ILE A 20 13.37 7.08 -47.30
N LEU A 21 12.92 6.12 -48.13
CA LEU A 21 11.51 5.81 -48.31
C LEU A 21 10.86 5.27 -47.03
N ALA A 22 11.56 4.43 -46.26
CA ALA A 22 11.06 3.93 -44.97
C ALA A 22 10.97 5.04 -43.91
N ILE A 23 11.96 5.94 -43.85
CA ILE A 23 11.95 7.10 -42.94
C ILE A 23 10.78 8.04 -43.30
N VAL A 24 10.57 8.32 -44.59
CA VAL A 24 9.44 9.16 -45.04
C VAL A 24 8.08 8.51 -44.77
N LEU A 25 7.94 7.20 -44.95
CA LEU A 25 6.66 6.52 -44.74
C LEU A 25 6.33 6.26 -43.27
N ILE A 26 7.31 6.27 -42.36
CA ILE A 26 7.08 6.01 -40.94
C ILE A 26 7.11 7.31 -40.13
N VAL A 27 8.10 8.18 -40.34
CA VAL A 27 8.30 9.36 -39.49
C VAL A 27 7.30 10.46 -39.83
N LEU A 28 6.99 10.67 -41.11
CA LEU A 28 6.15 11.78 -41.58
C LEU A 28 4.68 11.64 -41.16
N PRO A 29 4.06 10.44 -41.15
CA PRO A 29 2.72 10.27 -40.59
C PRO A 29 2.68 10.50 -39.07
N TRP A 30 3.71 10.07 -38.34
CA TRP A 30 3.78 10.25 -36.89
C TRP A 30 3.99 11.72 -36.51
N THR A 31 4.80 12.48 -37.25
CA THR A 31 4.96 13.92 -36.99
C THR A 31 3.68 14.70 -37.32
N LEU A 32 2.96 14.35 -38.38
CA LEU A 32 1.64 14.91 -38.70
C LEU A 32 0.58 14.59 -37.64
N LEU A 33 0.58 13.36 -37.10
CA LEU A 33 -0.34 12.97 -36.04
C LEU A 33 -0.08 13.77 -34.75
N VAL A 34 1.19 13.97 -34.40
CA VAL A 34 1.59 14.76 -33.23
C VAL A 34 1.21 16.24 -33.41
N THR A 35 1.42 16.83 -34.59
CA THR A 35 1.05 18.24 -34.81
C THR A 35 -0.46 18.46 -34.80
N VAL A 36 -1.25 17.55 -35.38
CA VAL A 36 -2.72 17.59 -35.31
C VAL A 36 -3.21 17.42 -33.87
N TRP A 37 -2.61 16.51 -33.10
CA TRP A 37 -2.94 16.32 -31.69
C TRP A 37 -2.59 17.55 -30.83
N HIS A 38 -1.46 18.21 -31.10
CA HIS A 38 -1.08 19.43 -30.40
C HIS A 38 -1.96 20.64 -30.76
N GLN A 39 -2.45 20.73 -32.00
CA GLN A 39 -3.39 21.78 -32.41
C GLN A 39 -4.80 21.57 -31.84
N SER A 40 -5.28 20.33 -31.81
CA SER A 40 -6.62 19.98 -31.29
C SER A 40 -6.72 20.04 -29.77
N THR A 41 -5.61 19.90 -29.04
CA THR A 41 -5.56 20.08 -27.57
C THR A 41 -5.41 21.54 -27.13
N ILE A 42 -4.78 22.40 -27.93
CA ILE A 42 -4.53 23.81 -27.57
C ILE A 42 -5.66 24.76 -28.04
N ALA A 43 -6.31 24.49 -29.16
CA ALA A 43 -7.38 25.36 -29.69
C ALA A 43 -8.56 25.61 -28.72
N PRO A 44 -9.04 24.63 -27.92
CA PRO A 44 -10.12 24.87 -26.96
C PRO A 44 -9.69 25.73 -25.77
N LEU A 45 -8.40 25.71 -25.41
CA LEU A 45 -7.86 26.40 -24.24
C LEU A 45 -7.62 27.90 -24.49
N LEU A 46 -7.41 28.29 -25.75
CA LEU A 46 -7.24 29.70 -26.14
C LEU A 46 -8.58 30.40 -26.45
N ALA A 47 -9.63 29.65 -26.82
CA ALA A 47 -10.97 30.19 -27.03
C ALA A 47 -11.71 30.50 -25.72
N ALA A 48 -11.39 29.79 -24.63
CA ALA A 48 -12.01 30.00 -23.31
C ALA A 48 -11.50 31.24 -22.54
N HIS A 49 -10.43 31.89 -23.03
CA HIS A 49 -9.76 32.98 -22.31
C HIS A 49 -9.96 34.38 -22.93
N LYS A 50 -10.88 34.50 -23.90
CA LYS A 50 -11.12 35.74 -24.63
C LYS A 50 -12.60 36.05 -24.73
N ASP A 51 -13.21 36.32 -23.58
CA ASP A 51 -14.41 37.16 -23.49
C ASP A 51 -14.44 37.81 -22.12
N ASP A 52 -13.90 39.02 -22.04
CA ASP A 52 -14.24 40.00 -20.99
C ASP A 52 -13.94 41.41 -21.49
N GLY A 53 -15.00 42.23 -21.58
CA GLY A 53 -14.92 43.68 -21.48
C GLY A 53 -15.11 44.52 -22.75
N SER A 54 -16.36 44.85 -23.11
CA SER A 54 -16.69 46.21 -23.57
C SER A 54 -18.14 46.62 -23.25
N ASP A 55 -18.25 47.89 -22.82
CA ASP A 55 -19.26 48.69 -22.12
C ASP A 55 -20.60 49.00 -22.91
N PRO A 56 -21.56 49.85 -22.45
CA PRO A 56 -22.95 49.44 -22.24
C PRO A 56 -24.02 50.33 -22.96
N ARG A 57 -25.30 50.03 -22.67
CA ARG A 57 -26.53 50.88 -22.82
C ARG A 57 -27.19 51.01 -24.21
N ARG A 58 -28.45 50.54 -24.29
CA ARG A 58 -29.70 51.27 -24.70
C ARG A 58 -30.81 50.25 -25.01
N GLU A 59 -31.85 50.18 -24.17
CA GLU A 59 -33.22 50.72 -24.39
C GLU A 59 -34.04 49.96 -25.47
N ALA A 60 -35.04 49.19 -25.00
CA ALA A 60 -36.20 48.69 -25.76
C ALA A 60 -37.34 49.75 -25.70
N PRO A 61 -38.43 49.78 -26.52
CA PRO A 61 -39.33 48.64 -26.89
C PRO A 61 -40.07 48.85 -28.27
N PRO A 62 -41.31 48.35 -28.56
CA PRO A 62 -41.95 47.04 -28.36
C PRO A 62 -42.53 46.41 -29.67
N GLY A 63 -42.78 45.09 -29.63
CA GLY A 63 -43.99 44.50 -30.26
C GLY A 63 -43.81 43.70 -31.55
N ALA A 64 -43.90 42.36 -31.43
CA ALA A 64 -44.73 41.47 -32.27
C ALA A 64 -44.38 40.01 -31.93
N ASP A 65 -45.30 39.33 -31.26
CA ASP A 65 -45.37 37.87 -31.16
C ASP A 65 -46.01 37.34 -32.46
N PRO A 66 -45.58 36.19 -33.00
CA PRO A 66 -46.43 35.02 -32.75
C PRO A 66 -45.68 33.70 -32.62
N ARG A 67 -46.00 33.01 -31.53
CA ARG A 67 -46.39 31.59 -31.42
C ARG A 67 -45.39 30.51 -31.87
N GLU A 68 -45.22 29.60 -30.91
CA GLU A 68 -45.05 28.15 -31.10
C GLU A 68 -43.75 27.69 -31.76
N TYR A 69 -42.81 27.18 -30.96
CA TYR A 69 -42.73 25.73 -30.66
C TYR A 69 -41.37 25.44 -30.01
N CYS A 70 -41.39 25.08 -28.73
CA CYS A 70 -40.50 24.14 -28.03
C CYS A 70 -40.54 24.50 -26.54
N MET A 71 -41.54 23.93 -25.87
CA MET A 71 -41.35 23.59 -24.46
C MET A 71 -40.21 22.58 -24.40
N SER A 72 -39.10 23.01 -23.82
CA SER A 72 -38.23 22.10 -23.09
C SER A 72 -38.07 22.71 -21.72
N ASP A 73 -38.80 22.16 -20.76
CA ASP A 73 -38.42 22.19 -19.35
C ASP A 73 -36.93 21.88 -19.28
N ARG A 74 -36.14 22.93 -19.05
CA ARG A 74 -34.85 22.73 -18.44
C ARG A 74 -35.16 22.69 -16.95
N ASP A 75 -35.43 21.48 -16.48
CA ASP A 75 -35.20 21.11 -15.08
C ASP A 75 -33.84 21.68 -14.70
N ILE A 76 -33.85 22.80 -13.98
CA ILE A 76 -32.66 23.33 -13.33
C ILE A 76 -32.39 22.33 -12.22
N VAL A 77 -31.58 21.32 -12.53
CA VAL A 77 -31.02 20.42 -11.54
C VAL A 77 -30.21 21.30 -10.61
N GLU A 78 -30.76 21.59 -9.43
CA GLU A 78 -30.05 22.24 -8.35
C GLU A 78 -28.89 21.31 -7.99
N VAL A 79 -27.70 21.62 -8.50
CA VAL A 79 -26.47 20.90 -8.15
C VAL A 79 -26.17 21.31 -6.72
N VAL A 80 -26.73 20.57 -5.76
CA VAL A 80 -26.30 20.61 -4.37
C VAL A 80 -24.87 20.08 -4.36
N ARG A 81 -23.90 20.98 -4.52
CA ARG A 81 -22.50 20.73 -4.16
C ARG A 81 -22.47 20.59 -2.64
N THR A 82 -22.72 19.38 -2.14
CA THR A 82 -22.20 19.01 -0.83
C THR A 82 -20.68 19.07 -0.95
N GLU A 83 -20.08 20.18 -0.52
CA GLU A 83 -18.64 20.23 -0.25
C GLU A 83 -18.37 19.26 0.90
N TYR A 84 -18.16 17.98 0.57
CA TYR A 84 -17.49 17.07 1.49
C TYR A 84 -16.05 17.52 1.57
N VAL A 85 -15.78 18.48 2.47
CA VAL A 85 -14.41 18.86 2.84
C VAL A 85 -13.81 17.67 3.55
N TYR A 86 -13.06 16.86 2.80
CA TYR A 86 -12.36 15.73 3.35
C TYR A 86 -11.21 16.21 4.24
N THR A 87 -11.43 16.23 5.56
CA THR A 87 -10.39 16.50 6.56
C THR A 87 -9.61 15.22 6.88
N ARG A 88 -8.29 15.28 6.73
CA ARG A 88 -7.35 14.22 7.14
C ARG A 88 -6.66 14.59 8.46
N PRO A 89 -6.51 13.65 9.40
CA PRO A 89 -7.19 12.35 9.45
C PRO A 89 -8.71 12.51 9.70
N PRO A 90 -9.54 11.52 9.29
CA PRO A 90 -10.98 11.52 9.58
C PRO A 90 -11.25 11.63 11.10
N PRO A 91 -12.37 12.25 11.51
CA PRO A 91 -12.71 12.37 12.93
C PRO A 91 -12.89 10.99 13.57
N TRP A 92 -12.49 10.88 14.84
CA TRP A 92 -12.66 9.66 15.61
C TRP A 92 -14.13 9.44 15.99
N SER A 93 -14.60 8.20 15.88
CA SER A 93 -15.96 7.81 16.26
C SER A 93 -15.97 6.84 17.44
N ASP A 94 -16.73 7.11 18.50
CA ASP A 94 -16.79 6.22 19.66
C ASP A 94 -17.50 4.88 19.37
N THR A 95 -18.25 4.81 18.27
CA THR A 95 -19.00 3.60 17.86
C THR A 95 -18.21 2.70 16.94
N LEU A 96 -17.12 3.20 16.35
CA LEU A 96 -16.37 2.49 15.32
C LEU A 96 -15.18 1.73 15.94
N PRO A 97 -15.04 0.40 15.73
CA PRO A 97 -13.91 -0.36 16.26
C PRO A 97 -12.57 0.22 15.83
N THR A 98 -11.62 0.28 16.76
CA THR A 98 -10.25 0.74 16.49
C THR A 98 -9.46 -0.34 15.75
N ILE A 99 -8.76 0.02 14.67
CA ILE A 99 -7.83 -0.88 13.99
C ILE A 99 -6.41 -0.57 14.48
N HIS A 100 -5.82 -1.48 15.25
CA HIS A 100 -4.43 -1.44 15.67
C HIS A 100 -3.56 -2.07 14.58
N VAL A 101 -2.97 -1.23 13.73
CA VAL A 101 -2.06 -1.67 12.67
C VAL A 101 -0.65 -1.79 13.24
N VAL A 102 -0.17 -3.02 13.37
CA VAL A 102 1.18 -3.34 13.86
C VAL A 102 2.14 -3.39 12.68
N THR A 103 3.06 -2.43 12.61
CA THR A 103 4.02 -2.31 11.53
C THR A 103 5.45 -2.44 12.05
N PRO A 104 6.09 -3.62 11.89
CA PRO A 104 7.52 -3.75 12.11
C PRO A 104 8.28 -3.01 11.00
N THR A 105 9.29 -2.23 11.35
CA THR A 105 10.15 -1.54 10.38
C THR A 105 11.61 -1.58 10.81
N TYR A 106 12.52 -1.27 9.89
CA TYR A 106 13.96 -1.21 10.15
C TYR A 106 14.64 -0.24 9.19
N SER A 107 15.78 0.31 9.62
CA SER A 107 16.55 1.26 8.81
C SER A 107 17.19 0.58 7.60
N ARG A 108 16.76 1.04 6.42
CA ARG A 108 17.35 0.75 5.10
C ARG A 108 17.03 1.89 4.13
N PRO A 109 17.70 2.01 2.97
CA PRO A 109 17.55 3.16 2.08
C PRO A 109 16.11 3.53 1.70
N VAL A 110 15.24 2.54 1.54
CA VAL A 110 13.84 2.77 1.14
C VAL A 110 12.89 3.03 2.33
N GLN A 111 13.36 2.95 3.58
CA GLN A 111 12.48 2.97 4.77
C GLN A 111 11.52 4.17 4.78
N LYS A 112 12.03 5.39 4.56
CA LYS A 112 11.21 6.60 4.60
C LYS A 112 10.16 6.60 3.50
N ALA A 113 10.52 6.20 2.27
CA ALA A 113 9.59 6.07 1.16
C ALA A 113 8.48 5.05 1.46
N GLU A 114 8.83 3.91 2.05
CA GLU A 114 7.90 2.84 2.44
C GLU A 114 6.88 3.31 3.49
N LEU A 115 7.37 3.91 4.57
CA LEU A 115 6.53 4.48 5.61
C LEU A 115 5.67 5.64 5.08
N THR A 116 6.20 6.45 4.16
CA THR A 116 5.45 7.56 3.56
C THR A 116 4.27 7.07 2.74
N ARG A 117 4.47 6.10 1.84
CA ARG A 117 3.36 5.56 1.02
C ARG A 117 2.35 4.80 1.85
N LEU A 118 2.80 4.08 2.88
CA LEU A 118 1.90 3.43 3.83
C LEU A 118 1.08 4.46 4.61
N ALA A 119 1.73 5.49 5.16
CA ALA A 119 1.03 6.56 5.88
C ALA A 119 -0.01 7.26 5.01
N ASN A 120 0.30 7.51 3.73
CA ASN A 120 -0.65 8.08 2.76
C ASN A 120 -1.93 7.23 2.66
N THR A 121 -1.82 5.91 2.65
CA THR A 121 -2.99 5.00 2.69
C THR A 121 -3.69 5.05 4.04
N LEU A 122 -2.95 4.96 5.16
CA LEU A 122 -3.53 4.90 6.51
C LEU A 122 -4.26 6.19 6.90
N LEU A 123 -3.86 7.34 6.34
CA LEU A 123 -4.54 8.63 6.52
C LEU A 123 -5.99 8.66 6.05
N HIS A 124 -6.42 7.66 5.28
CA HIS A 124 -7.80 7.50 4.83
C HIS A 124 -8.65 6.59 5.72
N VAL A 125 -8.06 5.94 6.70
CA VAL A 125 -8.75 4.94 7.52
C VAL A 125 -9.19 5.57 8.84
N PRO A 126 -10.51 5.72 9.09
CA PRO A 126 -11.00 6.24 10.37
C PRO A 126 -10.71 5.25 11.50
N ASN A 127 -10.59 5.77 12.73
CA ASN A 127 -10.34 4.98 13.94
C ASN A 127 -9.16 4.02 13.81
N LEU A 128 -8.07 4.49 13.20
CA LEU A 128 -6.85 3.72 13.07
C LEU A 128 -5.83 4.16 14.11
N HIS A 129 -5.20 3.18 14.76
CA HIS A 129 -4.04 3.40 15.62
C HIS A 129 -2.83 2.67 15.04
N TRP A 130 -1.82 3.44 14.62
CA TRP A 130 -0.63 2.90 13.96
C TRP A 130 0.46 2.58 14.98
N LEU A 131 0.70 1.30 15.21
CA LEU A 131 1.68 0.80 16.17
C LEU A 131 2.97 0.43 15.43
N VAL A 132 3.89 1.40 15.33
CA VAL A 132 5.16 1.26 14.61
C VAL A 132 6.24 0.77 15.56
N VAL A 133 6.90 -0.33 15.20
CA VAL A 133 7.94 -0.95 16.03
C VAL A 133 9.24 -1.07 15.24
N GLU A 134 10.22 -0.25 15.59
CA GLU A 134 11.53 -0.28 14.93
C GLU A 134 12.41 -1.44 15.42
N ASP A 135 13.04 -2.16 14.49
CA ASP A 135 14.17 -3.05 14.77
C ASP A 135 15.45 -2.22 14.97
N ALA A 136 15.51 -1.55 16.11
CA ALA A 136 16.58 -0.64 16.50
C ALA A 136 16.75 -0.61 18.03
N PRO A 137 17.96 -0.29 18.54
CA PRO A 137 18.20 -0.18 19.98
C PRO A 137 17.49 1.02 20.61
N ARG A 138 17.09 2.00 19.80
CA ARG A 138 16.33 3.19 20.19
C ARG A 138 15.46 3.66 19.03
N ARG A 139 14.43 4.44 19.35
CA ARG A 139 13.63 5.18 18.34
C ARG A 139 14.53 6.08 17.51
N THR A 140 14.39 6.03 16.19
CA THR A 140 15.17 6.85 15.27
C THR A 140 14.52 8.23 15.07
N PRO A 141 15.31 9.31 14.90
CA PRO A 141 14.76 10.63 14.61
C PRO A 141 13.95 10.68 13.30
N LEU A 142 14.34 9.89 12.29
CA LEU A 142 13.65 9.77 11.01
C LEU A 142 12.21 9.31 11.22
N THR A 143 12.02 8.15 11.86
CA THR A 143 10.67 7.60 12.08
C THR A 143 9.88 8.45 13.08
N ALA A 144 10.52 8.98 14.12
CA ALA A 144 9.84 9.84 15.09
C ALA A 144 9.27 11.12 14.45
N ARG A 145 10.04 11.78 13.56
CA ARG A 145 9.56 12.95 12.81
C ARG A 145 8.47 12.57 11.83
N LEU A 146 8.68 11.53 11.02
CA LEU A 146 7.69 11.08 10.04
C LEU A 146 6.35 10.81 10.70
N LEU A 147 6.31 10.06 11.80
CA LEU A 147 5.06 9.74 12.49
C LEU A 147 4.36 11.00 13.03
N ARG A 148 5.12 11.89 13.70
CA ARG A 148 4.60 13.15 14.19
C ARG A 148 3.99 14.00 13.07
N ASP A 149 4.69 14.10 11.94
CA ASP A 149 4.31 14.99 10.84
C ASP A 149 3.11 14.46 10.04
N THR A 150 2.78 13.16 10.14
CA THR A 150 1.57 12.59 9.51
C THR A 150 0.27 13.04 10.18
N GLY A 151 0.28 13.34 11.48
CA GLY A 151 -0.93 13.59 12.26
C GLY A 151 -1.80 12.35 12.53
N LEU A 152 -1.36 11.15 12.13
CA LEU A 152 -2.04 9.89 12.49
C LEU A 152 -2.00 9.67 14.01
N ASN A 153 -2.97 8.93 14.54
CA ASN A 153 -2.83 8.38 15.88
C ASN A 153 -1.83 7.21 15.84
N TYR A 154 -0.72 7.32 16.56
CA TYR A 154 0.34 6.32 16.54
C TYR A 154 0.94 6.04 17.91
N THR A 155 1.55 4.85 18.04
CA THR A 155 2.49 4.51 19.10
C THR A 155 3.81 4.13 18.46
N HIS A 156 4.90 4.77 18.89
CA HIS A 156 6.25 4.51 18.39
C HIS A 156 7.06 3.71 19.42
N LEU A 157 7.24 2.42 19.14
CA LEU A 157 8.04 1.48 19.94
C LEU A 157 9.34 1.10 19.22
N HIS A 158 10.23 0.41 19.94
CA HIS A 158 11.42 -0.18 19.37
C HIS A 158 11.86 -1.43 20.15
N VAL A 159 12.48 -2.38 19.44
CA VAL A 159 13.23 -3.48 20.03
C VAL A 159 14.25 -3.97 19.01
N GLU A 160 15.53 -4.01 19.39
CA GLU A 160 16.57 -4.54 18.52
C GLU A 160 16.48 -6.07 18.47
N THR A 161 16.40 -6.61 17.25
CA THR A 161 16.62 -8.04 17.03
C THR A 161 18.13 -8.32 17.17
N PRO A 162 18.56 -9.20 18.10
CA PRO A 162 19.96 -9.54 18.30
C PRO A 162 20.70 -9.90 17.01
N ARG A 163 21.94 -9.43 16.85
CA ARG A 163 22.72 -9.62 15.61
C ARG A 163 22.87 -11.08 15.22
N ASN A 164 23.08 -11.96 16.19
CA ASN A 164 23.16 -13.42 15.98
C ASN A 164 21.89 -14.01 15.36
N TYR A 165 20.73 -13.37 15.50
CA TYR A 165 19.47 -13.79 14.87
C TYR A 165 19.30 -13.27 13.44
N LYS A 166 20.06 -12.25 13.05
CA LYS A 166 20.10 -11.69 11.69
C LYS A 166 21.14 -12.39 10.81
N LEU A 167 22.18 -12.98 11.42
CA LEU A 167 23.27 -13.66 10.71
C LEU A 167 22.78 -14.97 10.08
N ARG A 168 23.25 -15.25 8.86
CA ARG A 168 23.14 -16.58 8.23
C ARG A 168 24.16 -17.51 8.92
N GLY A 169 23.71 -18.30 9.88
CA GLY A 169 24.51 -19.35 10.49
C GLY A 169 23.93 -20.72 10.15
N ASP A 170 24.62 -21.44 9.27
CA ASP A 170 24.47 -22.86 8.91
C ASP A 170 23.05 -23.34 8.48
N ALA A 171 22.99 -24.30 7.56
CA ALA A 171 21.71 -24.80 7.02
C ALA A 171 20.81 -25.50 8.07
N ARG A 172 21.32 -25.67 9.30
CA ARG A 172 20.71 -26.45 10.40
C ARG A 172 19.88 -25.61 11.38
N ASP A 173 20.04 -24.28 11.43
CA ASP A 173 19.21 -23.42 12.31
C ASP A 173 18.12 -22.71 11.47
N PRO A 174 16.83 -23.02 11.66
CA PRO A 174 15.75 -22.36 10.93
C PRO A 174 15.81 -20.85 11.13
N ARG A 175 15.91 -20.11 10.03
CA ARG A 175 15.96 -18.64 10.01
C ARG A 175 14.84 -18.05 10.86
N ILE A 176 15.19 -17.16 11.79
CA ILE A 176 14.22 -16.34 12.51
C ILE A 176 13.59 -15.36 11.52
N PRO A 177 12.25 -15.37 11.33
CA PRO A 177 11.61 -14.44 10.41
C PRO A 177 11.81 -12.99 10.85
N ARG A 178 12.00 -12.09 9.88
CA ARG A 178 12.13 -10.65 10.16
C ARG A 178 10.84 -10.13 10.82
N GLY A 179 10.99 -9.16 11.71
CA GLY A 179 9.85 -8.54 12.40
C GLY A 179 9.26 -9.34 13.56
N THR A 180 9.73 -10.57 13.84
CA THR A 180 9.13 -11.43 14.87
C THR A 180 9.13 -10.79 16.26
N MET A 181 10.28 -10.25 16.69
CA MET A 181 10.41 -9.63 18.01
C MET A 181 9.59 -8.34 18.10
N GLN A 182 9.50 -7.60 17.00
CA GLN A 182 8.76 -6.35 16.89
C GLN A 182 7.24 -6.61 16.99
N ARG A 183 6.72 -7.60 16.26
CA ARG A 183 5.32 -8.03 16.37
C ARG A 183 4.99 -8.54 17.78
N ASN A 184 5.90 -9.30 18.39
CA ASN A 184 5.73 -9.77 19.77
C ASN A 184 5.77 -8.62 20.79
N LEU A 185 6.60 -7.60 20.59
CA LEU A 185 6.58 -6.40 21.44
C LEU A 185 5.25 -5.67 21.32
N ALA A 186 4.71 -5.52 20.11
CA ALA A 186 3.39 -4.92 19.92
C ALA A 186 2.28 -5.71 20.62
N LEU A 187 2.29 -7.05 20.51
CA LEU A 187 1.35 -7.93 21.24
C LEU A 187 1.45 -7.73 22.76
N ARG A 188 2.67 -7.62 23.29
CA ARG A 188 2.90 -7.35 24.71
C ARG A 188 2.36 -5.97 25.09
N TRP A 189 2.70 -4.94 24.33
CA TRP A 189 2.23 -3.57 24.57
C TRP A 189 0.71 -3.48 24.58
N LEU A 190 0.02 -4.13 23.64
CA LEU A 190 -1.44 -4.20 23.61
C LEU A 190 -2.00 -4.82 24.90
N ARG A 191 -1.37 -5.89 25.41
CA ARG A 191 -1.78 -6.58 26.65
C ARG A 191 -1.50 -5.79 27.91
N GLU A 192 -0.45 -4.97 27.90
CA GLU A 192 -0.10 -4.08 29.02
C GLU A 192 -0.95 -2.80 29.01
N THR A 193 -1.38 -2.35 27.84
CA THR A 193 -2.15 -1.11 27.66
C THR A 193 -3.65 -1.34 27.88
N PHE A 194 -4.20 -2.46 27.40
CA PHE A 194 -5.63 -2.74 27.48
C PHE A 194 -5.92 -3.83 28.52
N PRO A 195 -6.91 -3.61 29.41
CA PRO A 195 -7.27 -4.62 30.41
C PRO A 195 -7.88 -5.85 29.73
N ARG A 196 -7.66 -7.04 30.32
CA ARG A 196 -8.13 -8.32 29.75
C ARG A 196 -9.63 -8.35 29.44
N ASN A 197 -10.43 -7.68 30.28
CA ASN A 197 -11.88 -7.58 30.14
C ASN A 197 -12.31 -6.27 29.46
N SER A 198 -11.42 -5.64 28.68
CA SER A 198 -11.75 -4.42 27.95
C SER A 198 -13.02 -4.62 27.12
N SER A 199 -13.95 -3.68 27.27
CA SER A 199 -15.13 -3.53 26.44
C SER A 199 -14.83 -2.76 25.15
N GLN A 200 -13.63 -2.20 25.01
CA GLN A 200 -13.25 -1.40 23.86
C GLN A 200 -13.19 -2.28 22.60
N PRO A 201 -14.00 -1.99 21.57
CA PRO A 201 -13.98 -2.74 20.33
C PRO A 201 -12.69 -2.42 19.56
N GLY A 202 -11.94 -3.46 19.20
CA GLY A 202 -10.71 -3.30 18.45
C GLY A 202 -10.31 -4.54 17.66
N VAL A 203 -9.49 -4.31 16.64
CA VAL A 203 -8.93 -5.33 15.75
C VAL A 203 -7.43 -5.09 15.64
N VAL A 204 -6.64 -6.15 15.63
CA VAL A 204 -5.19 -6.13 15.47
C VAL A 204 -4.86 -6.70 14.10
N TYR A 205 -4.08 -5.94 13.32
CA TYR A 205 -3.63 -6.32 12.00
C TYR A 205 -2.12 -6.17 11.87
N PHE A 206 -1.42 -7.19 11.37
CA PHE A 206 0.02 -7.15 11.15
C PHE A 206 0.31 -6.73 9.72
N ALA A 207 0.81 -5.50 9.55
CA ALA A 207 1.04 -4.88 8.25
C ALA A 207 2.51 -4.51 8.08
N ASP A 208 3.24 -5.27 7.28
CA ASP A 208 4.64 -4.96 6.93
C ASP A 208 4.70 -3.67 6.09
N ASP A 209 5.78 -2.91 6.23
CA ASP A 209 5.87 -1.56 5.67
C ASP A 209 6.01 -1.49 4.14
N ASP A 210 6.30 -2.61 3.47
CA ASP A 210 6.54 -2.69 2.02
C ASP A 210 5.36 -3.25 1.21
N ASN A 211 4.33 -3.72 1.88
CA ASN A 211 3.11 -4.26 1.29
C ASN A 211 2.20 -3.14 0.76
N THR A 212 1.24 -3.51 -0.08
CA THR A 212 0.22 -2.58 -0.62
C THR A 212 -1.16 -2.97 -0.11
N TYR A 213 -1.91 -1.98 0.38
CA TYR A 213 -3.20 -2.18 1.05
C TYR A 213 -4.29 -1.33 0.38
N SER A 214 -5.43 -1.93 0.06
CA SER A 214 -6.60 -1.17 -0.38
C SER A 214 -7.35 -0.58 0.82
N LEU A 215 -8.11 0.50 0.62
CA LEU A 215 -8.96 1.05 1.68
C LEU A 215 -10.09 0.09 2.08
N GLU A 216 -10.64 -0.64 1.10
CA GLU A 216 -11.69 -1.64 1.32
C GLU A 216 -11.27 -2.73 2.33
N LEU A 217 -9.98 -3.10 2.35
CA LEU A 217 -9.44 -4.07 3.28
C LEU A 217 -9.70 -3.70 4.75
N PHE A 218 -9.54 -2.42 5.08
CA PHE A 218 -9.68 -1.93 6.46
C PHE A 218 -11.13 -2.00 6.92
N GLU A 219 -12.09 -1.75 6.04
CA GLU A 219 -13.51 -1.90 6.37
C GLU A 219 -13.92 -3.37 6.50
N GLU A 220 -13.38 -4.25 5.66
CA GLU A 220 -13.60 -5.70 5.76
C GLU A 220 -13.14 -6.28 7.11
N MET A 221 -11.96 -5.88 7.59
CA MET A 221 -11.40 -6.38 8.85
C MET A 221 -11.99 -5.73 10.10
N ARG A 222 -12.56 -4.52 9.99
CA ARG A 222 -13.05 -3.77 11.16
C ARG A 222 -14.12 -4.52 11.96
N SER A 223 -14.90 -5.34 11.27
CA SER A 223 -16.01 -6.12 11.84
C SER A 223 -15.59 -7.50 12.41
N THR A 224 -14.29 -7.78 12.53
CA THR A 224 -13.78 -9.08 12.99
C THR A 224 -14.17 -9.38 14.44
N ARG A 225 -14.81 -10.53 14.65
CA ARG A 225 -15.28 -10.98 15.99
C ARG A 225 -14.28 -11.91 16.68
N ARG A 226 -13.60 -12.76 15.91
CA ARG A 226 -12.54 -13.70 16.34
C ARG A 226 -11.32 -13.47 15.47
N VAL A 227 -11.22 -14.16 14.34
CA VAL A 227 -10.13 -14.02 13.36
C VAL A 227 -10.72 -14.02 11.96
N SER A 228 -10.46 -12.95 11.22
CA SER A 228 -10.86 -12.80 9.83
C SER A 228 -9.72 -13.17 8.90
N VAL A 229 -10.05 -13.72 7.73
CA VAL A 229 -9.07 -14.12 6.71
C VAL A 229 -9.49 -13.69 5.32
N TRP A 230 -8.50 -13.43 4.45
CA TRP A 230 -8.71 -13.03 3.06
C TRP A 230 -7.54 -13.49 2.16
N PRO A 231 -7.71 -13.46 0.83
CA PRO A 231 -6.64 -13.71 -0.13
C PRO A 231 -5.54 -12.65 -0.09
N VAL A 232 -4.32 -13.08 -0.39
CA VAL A 232 -3.13 -12.21 -0.48
C VAL A 232 -2.45 -12.46 -1.82
N ALA A 233 -2.13 -11.40 -2.57
CA ALA A 233 -1.40 -11.50 -3.82
C ALA A 233 0.13 -11.56 -3.61
N PHE A 234 0.81 -12.18 -4.58
CA PHE A 234 2.28 -12.26 -4.67
C PHE A 234 2.99 -12.98 -3.51
N VAL A 235 2.31 -13.99 -2.94
CA VAL A 235 2.84 -14.86 -1.88
C VAL A 235 2.93 -16.30 -2.37
N GLY A 236 3.73 -17.12 -1.68
CA GLY A 236 3.82 -18.56 -1.96
C GLY A 236 4.35 -18.93 -3.35
N GLY A 237 4.97 -17.99 -4.08
CA GLY A 237 5.36 -18.20 -5.48
C GLY A 237 4.19 -18.23 -6.46
N LEU A 238 3.04 -17.66 -6.08
CA LEU A 238 1.80 -17.65 -6.86
C LEU A 238 1.35 -16.22 -7.15
N ARG A 239 0.39 -16.08 -8.08
CA ARG A 239 -0.34 -14.82 -8.29
C ARG A 239 -1.03 -14.38 -7.00
N TYR A 240 -1.63 -15.33 -6.29
CA TYR A 240 -2.21 -15.14 -4.96
C TYR A 240 -2.37 -16.49 -4.24
N GLU A 241 -2.42 -16.45 -2.91
CA GLU A 241 -2.92 -17.51 -2.06
C GLU A 241 -4.28 -17.10 -1.49
N ALA A 242 -5.18 -18.06 -1.25
CA ALA A 242 -6.53 -17.77 -0.74
C ALA A 242 -7.06 -18.84 0.21
N PRO A 243 -7.81 -18.48 1.26
CA PRO A 243 -8.60 -19.47 2.01
C PRO A 243 -9.63 -20.15 1.11
N ARG A 244 -9.85 -21.46 1.30
CA ARG A 244 -10.90 -22.22 0.63
C ARG A 244 -12.16 -22.19 1.49
N VAL A 245 -13.23 -21.58 0.97
CA VAL A 245 -14.51 -21.42 1.65
C VAL A 245 -15.55 -22.36 1.04
N ASN A 246 -16.35 -23.04 1.87
CA ASN A 246 -17.44 -23.91 1.43
C ASN A 246 -18.76 -23.13 1.22
N GLY A 247 -19.81 -23.81 0.74
CA GLY A 247 -21.13 -23.20 0.52
C GLY A 247 -21.81 -22.65 1.79
N ALA A 248 -21.37 -23.05 2.98
CA ALA A 248 -21.86 -22.54 4.26
C ALA A 248 -21.06 -21.33 4.77
N GLY A 249 -20.14 -20.77 3.95
CA GLY A 249 -19.31 -19.63 4.34
C GLY A 249 -18.23 -19.96 5.38
N LYS A 250 -17.79 -21.23 5.45
CA LYS A 250 -16.75 -21.68 6.38
C LYS A 250 -15.45 -22.02 5.67
N VAL A 251 -14.33 -21.68 6.30
CA VAL A 251 -13.00 -22.06 5.81
C VAL A 251 -12.80 -23.56 6.01
N VAL A 252 -12.48 -24.27 4.93
CA VAL A 252 -12.29 -25.74 4.90
C VAL A 252 -10.89 -26.12 4.37
N GLY A 253 -9.98 -25.16 4.34
CA GLY A 253 -8.60 -25.35 3.92
C GLY A 253 -8.08 -24.15 3.15
N TRP A 254 -7.05 -24.37 2.35
CA TRP A 254 -6.26 -23.31 1.74
C TRP A 254 -5.95 -23.63 0.27
N LYS A 255 -5.97 -22.61 -0.58
CA LYS A 255 -5.56 -22.65 -1.98
C LYS A 255 -4.11 -22.16 -2.05
N THR A 256 -3.17 -23.02 -1.72
CA THR A 256 -1.72 -22.75 -1.74
C THR A 256 -0.98 -23.94 -2.36
N VAL A 257 0.24 -23.71 -2.87
CA VAL A 257 1.12 -24.80 -3.36
C VAL A 257 2.13 -25.19 -2.29
N PHE A 258 2.70 -24.22 -1.57
CA PHE A 258 3.61 -24.50 -0.47
C PHE A 258 2.84 -24.99 0.75
N ASP A 259 3.01 -26.27 1.08
CA ASP A 259 2.53 -26.94 2.29
C ASP A 259 1.06 -26.60 2.65
N PRO A 260 0.08 -26.93 1.79
CA PRO A 260 -1.33 -26.53 1.98
C PRO A 260 -2.02 -27.17 3.19
N HIS A 261 -1.38 -28.19 3.80
CA HIS A 261 -1.91 -28.90 4.96
C HIS A 261 -1.39 -28.32 6.29
N ARG A 262 -0.57 -27.25 6.28
CA ARG A 262 -0.21 -26.53 7.50
C ARG A 262 -1.48 -25.98 8.20
N PRO A 263 -1.51 -25.90 9.55
CA PRO A 263 -2.72 -25.54 10.28
C PRO A 263 -3.41 -24.28 9.75
N PHE A 264 -2.62 -23.25 9.47
CA PHE A 264 -3.07 -22.02 8.83
C PHE A 264 -2.13 -21.69 7.67
N ALA A 265 -2.52 -22.09 6.45
CA ALA A 265 -1.73 -21.84 5.25
C ALA A 265 -2.04 -20.46 4.65
N ILE A 266 -1.62 -19.43 5.37
CA ILE A 266 -1.86 -18.04 5.04
C ILE A 266 -0.61 -17.21 5.33
N ASP A 267 -0.46 -16.08 4.63
CA ASP A 267 0.57 -15.07 4.88
C ASP A 267 0.17 -14.13 6.04
N MET A 268 1.15 -13.46 6.64
CA MET A 268 0.97 -12.47 7.72
C MET A 268 -0.07 -11.41 7.37
N ALA A 269 -0.06 -10.90 6.13
CA ALA A 269 -0.97 -9.86 5.67
C ALA A 269 -2.41 -10.37 5.41
N GLY A 270 -2.64 -11.68 5.51
CA GLY A 270 -3.91 -12.33 5.13
C GLY A 270 -4.95 -12.43 6.23
N PHE A 271 -4.65 -12.01 7.45
CA PHE A 271 -5.59 -12.14 8.58
C PHE A 271 -5.55 -10.96 9.55
N ALA A 272 -6.64 -10.76 10.26
CA ALA A 272 -6.71 -9.87 11.42
C ALA A 272 -7.39 -10.56 12.60
N VAL A 273 -7.08 -10.10 13.81
CA VAL A 273 -7.51 -10.74 15.06
C VAL A 273 -8.27 -9.72 15.90
N ASN A 274 -9.40 -10.11 16.46
CA ASN A 274 -10.11 -9.28 17.42
C ASN A 274 -9.22 -9.00 18.65
N LEU A 275 -9.12 -7.74 19.06
CA LEU A 275 -8.28 -7.32 20.19
C LEU A 275 -8.59 -8.11 21.46
N ARG A 276 -9.88 -8.33 21.77
CA ARG A 276 -10.29 -9.10 22.96
C ARG A 276 -9.69 -10.51 22.96
N LEU A 277 -9.58 -11.15 21.78
CA LEU A 277 -8.98 -12.48 21.67
C LEU A 277 -7.47 -12.46 21.99
N ILE A 278 -6.75 -11.43 21.51
CA ILE A 278 -5.33 -11.20 21.84
C ILE A 278 -5.12 -11.01 23.35
N LEU A 279 -6.02 -10.26 24.00
CA LEU A 279 -5.96 -10.00 25.44
C LEU A 279 -6.32 -11.25 26.27
N GLN A 280 -7.33 -12.02 25.84
CA GLN A 280 -7.76 -13.26 26.51
C GLN A 280 -6.68 -14.35 26.45
N ARG A 281 -5.99 -14.47 25.31
CA ARG A 281 -4.90 -15.42 25.06
C ARG A 281 -3.54 -14.78 25.34
N SER A 282 -3.32 -14.34 26.58
CA SER A 282 -2.16 -13.52 26.95
C SER A 282 -0.78 -14.17 26.72
N GLN A 283 -0.74 -15.50 26.62
CA GLN A 283 0.48 -16.27 26.34
C GLN A 283 0.75 -16.51 24.85
N ALA A 284 -0.20 -16.18 23.97
CA ALA A 284 -0.04 -16.42 22.53
C ALA A 284 0.91 -15.40 21.90
N TYR A 285 2.03 -15.86 21.34
CA TYR A 285 3.01 -15.02 20.65
C TYR A 285 3.47 -15.73 19.37
N PHE A 286 4.07 -14.98 18.44
CA PHE A 286 4.78 -15.60 17.33
C PHE A 286 5.99 -16.35 17.88
N LYS A 287 6.09 -17.65 17.53
CA LYS A 287 7.23 -18.46 17.95
C LYS A 287 8.50 -17.95 17.28
N LEU A 288 9.55 -17.73 18.09
CA LEU A 288 10.81 -17.15 17.64
C LEU A 288 11.74 -18.21 17.00
N ARG A 289 11.87 -19.39 17.62
CA ARG A 289 12.80 -20.45 17.22
C ARG A 289 12.07 -21.77 16.94
N GLY A 290 12.70 -22.65 16.16
CA GLY A 290 12.14 -23.99 15.88
C GLY A 290 10.79 -23.91 15.17
N VAL A 291 10.68 -22.96 14.24
CA VAL A 291 9.53 -22.78 13.33
C VAL A 291 10.03 -23.12 11.94
N LYS A 292 9.38 -24.09 11.29
CA LYS A 292 9.62 -24.40 9.87
C LYS A 292 9.32 -23.17 9.02
N GLY A 293 10.04 -22.95 7.92
CA GLY A 293 9.73 -21.86 6.99
C GLY A 293 8.25 -21.86 6.60
N GLY A 294 7.57 -20.71 6.72
CA GLY A 294 6.14 -20.56 6.46
C GLY A 294 5.20 -21.07 7.57
N TYR A 295 5.68 -21.33 8.78
CA TYR A 295 4.82 -21.79 9.90
C TYR A 295 4.66 -20.76 11.03
N GLN A 296 5.14 -19.53 10.85
CA GLN A 296 5.10 -18.54 11.91
C GLN A 296 3.67 -18.05 12.19
N GLU A 297 2.88 -17.82 11.15
CA GLU A 297 1.48 -17.44 11.23
C GLU A 297 0.68 -18.54 11.95
N SER A 298 0.91 -19.79 11.56
CA SER A 298 0.33 -20.97 12.21
C SER A 298 0.70 -21.07 13.69
N SER A 299 1.90 -20.63 14.09
CA SER A 299 2.35 -20.70 15.50
C SER A 299 1.52 -19.80 16.41
N LEU A 300 1.08 -18.64 15.93
CA LEU A 300 0.19 -17.75 16.68
C LEU A 300 -1.27 -18.21 16.56
N LEU A 301 -1.76 -18.41 15.34
CA LEU A 301 -3.18 -18.62 15.08
C LEU A 301 -3.74 -19.88 15.76
N ARG A 302 -2.93 -20.95 15.86
CA ARG A 302 -3.32 -22.18 16.56
C ARG A 302 -3.62 -22.00 18.05
N GLU A 303 -3.08 -20.96 18.67
CA GLU A 303 -3.33 -20.65 20.08
C GLU A 303 -4.52 -19.71 20.27
N LEU A 304 -5.01 -19.11 19.17
CA LEU A 304 -6.07 -18.13 19.17
C LEU A 304 -7.42 -18.73 18.74
N VAL A 305 -7.43 -19.52 17.67
CA VAL A 305 -8.66 -19.87 16.96
C VAL A 305 -8.57 -21.26 16.30
N THR A 306 -9.71 -21.83 15.93
CA THR A 306 -9.82 -23.04 15.10
C THR A 306 -10.25 -22.67 13.67
N LEU A 307 -10.10 -23.60 12.72
CA LEU A 307 -10.45 -23.36 11.31
C LEU A 307 -11.94 -23.00 11.12
N SER A 308 -12.84 -23.60 11.89
CA SER A 308 -14.30 -23.38 11.82
C SER A 308 -14.75 -22.00 12.29
N ASP A 309 -13.90 -21.35 13.08
CA ASP A 309 -14.14 -20.06 13.72
C ASP A 309 -13.56 -18.88 12.91
N LEU A 310 -12.89 -19.17 11.80
CA LEU A 310 -12.42 -18.16 10.88
C LEU A 310 -13.59 -17.48 10.15
N GLU A 311 -13.45 -16.17 9.97
CA GLU A 311 -14.42 -15.30 9.28
C GLU A 311 -13.87 -14.93 7.89
N PRO A 312 -14.33 -15.59 6.81
CA PRO A 312 -13.87 -15.25 5.46
C PRO A 312 -14.38 -13.84 5.07
N LYS A 313 -13.47 -13.03 4.55
CA LYS A 313 -13.72 -11.67 4.05
C LYS A 313 -13.49 -11.61 2.54
N ALA A 314 -13.48 -10.41 1.96
CA ALA A 314 -13.19 -10.13 0.56
C ALA A 314 -14.10 -10.94 -0.38
N ALA A 315 -15.42 -10.82 -0.15
CA ALA A 315 -16.46 -11.56 -0.86
C ALA A 315 -16.22 -13.09 -0.85
N ASN A 316 -16.22 -13.71 0.34
CA ASN A 316 -15.92 -15.14 0.53
C ASN A 316 -14.57 -15.57 -0.07
N CYS A 317 -13.55 -14.75 0.14
CA CYS A 317 -12.19 -14.97 -0.32
C CYS A 317 -12.04 -15.08 -1.84
N THR A 318 -12.79 -14.25 -2.58
CA THR A 318 -12.75 -14.20 -4.06
C THR A 318 -12.10 -12.93 -4.60
N LYS A 319 -11.95 -11.88 -3.78
CA LYS A 319 -11.28 -10.62 -4.15
C LYS A 319 -9.88 -10.52 -3.53
N ILE A 320 -8.97 -9.85 -4.24
CA ILE A 320 -7.66 -9.46 -3.73
C ILE A 320 -7.74 -8.02 -3.25
N LEU A 321 -7.46 -7.78 -1.96
CA LEU A 321 -7.48 -6.45 -1.34
C LEU A 321 -6.11 -6.06 -0.73
N VAL A 322 -5.14 -6.97 -0.77
CA VAL A 322 -3.79 -6.79 -0.26
C VAL A 322 -2.77 -7.51 -1.15
N TRP A 323 -1.62 -6.87 -1.35
CA TRP A 323 -0.54 -7.37 -2.20
C TRP A 323 0.77 -7.36 -1.43
N HIS A 324 1.46 -8.50 -1.39
CA HIS A 324 2.79 -8.62 -0.81
C HIS A 324 3.85 -8.08 -1.78
N THR A 325 3.80 -6.78 -2.06
CA THR A 325 4.80 -6.09 -2.86
C THR A 325 6.18 -6.12 -2.18
N ARG A 326 7.23 -6.03 -2.98
CA ARG A 326 8.61 -5.91 -2.49
C ARG A 326 9.31 -4.85 -3.29
N THR A 327 10.04 -3.98 -2.61
CA THR A 327 10.83 -2.93 -3.25
C THR A 327 12.23 -3.43 -3.54
N GLU A 328 12.70 -3.17 -4.76
CA GLU A 328 14.07 -3.50 -5.15
C GLU A 328 15.09 -2.71 -4.31
N LYS A 329 16.30 -3.27 -4.18
CA LYS A 329 17.39 -2.58 -3.51
C LYS A 329 17.88 -1.43 -4.41
N PRO A 330 17.93 -0.17 -3.92
CA PRO A 330 18.45 0.94 -4.72
C PRO A 330 19.91 0.72 -5.16
N VAL A 331 20.22 1.11 -6.39
CA VAL A 331 21.57 1.06 -6.96
C VAL A 331 22.32 2.32 -6.56
N LEU A 332 23.15 2.22 -5.50
CA LEU A 332 23.92 3.34 -4.94
C LEU A 332 25.42 3.25 -5.26
N VAL A 333 25.76 2.73 -6.45
CA VAL A 333 27.17 2.50 -6.84
C VAL A 333 27.98 3.79 -6.96
N ASN A 334 27.33 4.90 -7.32
CA ASN A 334 27.97 6.20 -7.50
C ASN A 334 28.29 6.92 -6.17
N GLU A 335 27.80 6.42 -5.02
CA GLU A 335 28.27 6.88 -3.70
C GLU A 335 29.76 6.58 -3.48
N GLY A 336 30.29 5.56 -4.16
CA GLY A 336 31.67 5.11 -3.98
C GLY A 336 31.98 4.70 -2.53
N LYS A 337 33.26 4.55 -2.21
CA LYS A 337 33.71 4.17 -0.85
C LYS A 337 33.78 5.36 0.13
N LYS A 338 33.88 6.58 -0.40
CA LYS A 338 34.06 7.81 0.40
C LYS A 338 32.73 8.55 0.67
N GLY A 339 31.63 8.11 0.04
CA GLY A 339 30.39 8.89 -0.04
C GLY A 339 30.48 9.95 -1.13
N PHE A 340 29.37 10.20 -1.82
CA PHE A 340 29.22 11.28 -2.81
C PHE A 340 28.18 12.28 -2.36
N THR A 341 27.01 11.81 -1.91
CA THR A 341 25.95 12.69 -1.39
C THR A 341 26.24 13.14 0.03
N ASP A 342 25.63 14.25 0.44
CA ASP A 342 25.71 14.72 1.82
C ASP A 342 24.98 13.71 2.75
N PRO A 343 25.70 13.04 3.68
CA PRO A 343 25.09 12.05 4.57
C PRO A 343 24.09 12.67 5.57
N MET A 344 24.03 14.00 5.67
CA MET A 344 23.05 14.70 6.51
C MET A 344 21.69 14.87 5.82
N VAL A 345 21.61 14.67 4.50
CA VAL A 345 20.34 14.74 3.75
C VAL A 345 19.56 13.45 3.97
N GLU A 346 18.43 13.56 4.68
CA GLU A 346 17.57 12.41 5.00
C GLU A 346 16.72 11.97 3.79
N ILE A 347 16.91 10.73 3.36
CA ILE A 347 16.17 10.07 2.26
C ILE A 347 15.09 9.10 2.72
#